data_AF-A0A1H4E178-F1
#
_entry.id   AF-A0A1H4E178-F1
#
_cell.length_a   1.000
_cell.length_b   1.000
_cell.length_c   1.000
_cell.angle_alpha   90.00
_cell.angle_beta   90.00
_cell.angle_gamma   90.00
#
_symmetry.space_group_name_H-M   'P 1'
#
loop_
_entity.id
_entity.type
_entity.pdbx_description
1 polymer ?
#
loop_
_entity_poly.entity_id
_entity_poly.type
_entity_poly.pdbx_seq_one_letter_code
_entity_poly.pdbx_strand_id
1 'polypeptide(L)'
;MERAYVYTLGVVVEQVEMIESAIRNMEQAMRHVSPATVDVIRRNKNQLESLLERIMDTNVSSTPGLQASIEGNKQCLQDCFSADYTNRLSTIRRTRR
;
A
#
# COMPACT_ATOMS: atom_id res chain seq x y z
N MET A 1 19.00 -1.55 9.98
CA MET A 1 17.87 -2.48 9.76
C MET A 1 16.67 -1.62 9.44
N GLU A 2 16.51 -1.27 8.16
CA GLU A 2 15.39 -0.44 7.70
C GLU A 2 14.12 -1.30 7.74
N ARG A 3 13.11 -0.84 8.49
CA ARG A 3 11.79 -1.47 8.48
C ARG A 3 11.16 -1.15 7.13
N ALA A 4 11.11 -2.14 6.24
CA ALA A 4 10.32 -2.06 5.02
C ALA A 4 8.84 -2.09 5.42
N TYR A 5 8.25 -0.92 5.59
CA TYR A 5 6.81 -0.79 5.75
C TYR A 5 6.16 -1.07 4.40
N VAL A 6 5.46 -2.19 4.28
CA VAL A 6 4.62 -2.48 3.12
C VAL A 6 3.36 -1.62 3.25
N TYR A 7 3.44 -0.37 2.79
CA TYR A 7 2.28 0.49 2.64
C TYR A 7 1.53 0.07 1.37
N THR A 8 0.46 -0.70 1.53
CA THR A 8 -0.49 -0.92 0.43
C THR A 8 -1.41 0.30 0.34
N LEU A 9 -1.86 0.64 -0.88
CA LEU A 9 -2.75 1.78 -1.11
C LEU A 9 -3.99 1.73 -0.20
N GLY A 10 -4.54 0.54 0.07
CA GLY A 10 -5.69 0.36 0.97
C GLY A 10 -5.42 0.82 2.40
N VAL A 11 -4.24 0.55 2.95
CA VAL A 11 -3.87 0.98 4.32
C VAL A 11 -3.75 2.51 4.39
N VAL A 12 -3.26 3.15 3.32
CA VAL A 12 -3.17 4.61 3.26
C VAL A 12 -4.57 5.24 3.20
N VAL A 13 -5.48 4.67 2.42
CA VAL A 13 -6.88 5.12 2.34
C VAL A 13 -7.57 5.04 3.71
N GLU A 14 -7.47 3.90 4.40
CA GLU A 14 -8.06 3.73 5.74
C GLU A 14 -7.48 4.76 6.74
N GLN A 15 -6.17 5.05 6.66
CA GLN A 15 -5.54 6.04 7.53
C GLN A 15 -6.01 7.48 7.23
N VAL A 16 -6.21 7.82 5.97
CA VAL A 16 -6.79 9.11 5.57
C VAL A 16 -8.21 9.26 6.12
N GLU A 17 -9.06 8.24 5.95
CA GLU A 17 -10.44 8.26 6.47
C GLU A 17 -10.50 8.43 8.00
N MET A 18 -9.58 7.78 8.73
CA MET A 18 -9.45 7.94 10.18
C MET A 18 -9.06 9.38 10.57
N ILE A 19 -8.12 9.99 9.85
CA ILE A 19 -7.68 11.38 10.10
C ILE A 19 -8.84 12.35 9.86
N GLU A 20 -9.57 12.22 8.75
CA GLU A 20 -10.73 13.06 8.46
C GLU A 20 -11.83 12.91 9.52
N SER A 21 -12.10 11.68 9.95
CA SER A 21 -13.07 11.39 11.01
C SER A 21 -12.67 12.06 12.33
N ALA A 22 -11.38 11.99 12.69
CA ALA A 22 -10.86 12.66 13.88
C ALA A 22 -11.02 14.18 13.81
N ILE A 23 -10.73 14.80 12.66
CA ILE A 23 -10.93 16.25 12.44
C ILE A 23 -12.41 16.62 12.65
N ARG A 24 -13.35 15.89 12.03
CA ARG A 24 -14.80 16.13 12.20
C ARG A 24 -15.25 16.04 13.66
N ASN A 25 -14.74 15.04 14.39
CA ASN A 25 -15.06 14.86 15.81
C ASN A 25 -14.49 16.00 16.67
N MET A 26 -13.28 16.48 16.37
CA MET A 26 -12.68 17.64 17.03
C MET A 26 -13.51 18.90 16.81
N GLU A 27 -14.04 19.11 15.59
CA GLU A 27 -14.91 20.25 15.27
C GLU A 27 -16.23 20.22 16.04
N GLN A 28 -16.82 19.04 16.22
CA GLN A 28 -18.00 18.88 17.06
C GLN A 28 -17.68 19.12 18.53
N ALA A 29 -16.57 18.57 19.04
CA ALA A 29 -16.15 18.73 20.43
C ALA A 29 -15.90 20.20 20.80
N MET A 30 -15.34 21.01 19.89
CA MET A 30 -15.11 22.45 20.12
C MET A 30 -16.38 23.23 20.46
N ARG A 31 -17.58 22.74 20.10
CA ARG A 31 -18.86 23.41 20.40
C ARG A 31 -19.29 23.30 21.87
N HIS A 32 -18.71 22.37 22.62
CA HIS A 32 -19.19 21.99 23.95
C HIS A 32 -18.15 22.17 25.06
N VAL A 33 -16.99 22.74 24.75
CA VAL A 33 -15.84 22.85 25.67
C VAL A 33 -15.48 24.29 25.98
N SER A 34 -14.72 24.48 27.07
CA SER A 34 -14.26 25.82 27.49
C SER A 34 -13.30 26.43 26.46
N PRO A 35 -13.18 27.77 26.40
CA PRO A 35 -12.31 28.45 25.44
C PRO A 35 -10.84 27.96 25.47
N ALA A 36 -10.29 27.72 26.67
CA ALA A 36 -8.92 27.19 26.81
C ALA A 36 -8.77 25.78 26.20
N THR A 37 -9.80 24.93 26.35
CA THR A 37 -9.83 23.59 25.73
C THR A 37 -10.05 23.68 24.22
N VAL A 38 -10.84 24.64 23.74
CA VAL A 38 -11.01 24.91 22.30
C VAL A 38 -9.66 25.23 21.66
N ASP A 39 -8.82 26.04 22.29
CA ASP A 39 -7.51 26.40 21.74
C ASP A 39 -6.58 25.19 21.62
N VAL A 40 -6.62 24.27 22.58
CA VAL A 40 -5.87 23.01 22.51
C VAL A 40 -6.39 22.11 21.39
N ILE A 41 -7.71 21.93 21.30
CA ILE A 41 -8.33 21.11 20.23
C ILE A 41 -8.04 21.72 18.86
N ARG A 42 -8.09 23.04 18.72
CA ARG A 42 -7.77 23.74 17.47
C ARG A 42 -6.33 23.50 17.03
N ARG A 43 -5.36 23.54 17.95
CA ARG A 43 -3.96 23.23 17.63
C ARG A 43 -3.80 21.79 17.14
N ASN A 44 -4.45 20.83 17.80
CA ASN A 44 -4.39 19.42 17.41
C ASN A 44 -5.06 19.19 16.04
N LYS A 45 -6.18 19.89 15.78
CA LYS A 45 -6.85 19.87 14.47
C LYS A 45 -5.91 20.34 13.36
N ASN A 46 -5.26 21.49 13.55
CA ASN A 46 -4.32 22.04 12.57
C ASN A 46 -3.14 21.10 12.29
N GLN A 47 -2.67 20.36 13.30
CA GLN A 47 -1.61 19.36 13.12
C GLN A 47 -2.08 18.19 12.26
N LEU A 48 -3.31 17.71 12.45
CA LEU A 48 -3.90 16.65 11.64
C LEU A 48 -4.17 17.11 10.19
N GLU A 49 -4.64 18.34 10.01
CA GLU A 49 -4.82 18.94 8.67
C GLU A 49 -3.50 19.04 7.92
N SER A 50 -2.43 19.50 8.58
CA SER A 50 -1.09 19.56 7.98
C SER A 50 -0.53 18.18 7.65
N LEU A 51 -0.83 17.16 8.47
CA LEU A 51 -0.45 15.78 8.17
C LEU A 51 -1.20 15.24 6.95
N LEU A 52 -2.49 15.51 6.86
CA LEU A 52 -3.33 15.11 5.73
C LEU A 52 -2.85 15.74 4.43
N GLU A 53 -2.57 17.04 4.44
CA GLU A 53 -2.02 17.77 3.30
C GLU A 53 -0.70 17.13 2.83
N ARG A 54 0.21 16.82 3.76
CA ARG A 54 1.45 16.12 3.43
C ARG A 54 1.21 14.75 2.81
N ILE A 55 0.25 13.96 3.30
CA ILE A 55 -0.09 12.65 2.74
C ILE A 55 -0.63 12.81 1.31
N MET A 56 -1.50 13.79 1.08
CA MET A 56 -2.09 14.07 -0.23
C MET A 56 -1.06 14.59 -1.25
N ASP A 57 -0.08 15.38 -0.79
CA ASP A 57 1.05 15.84 -1.59
C ASP A 57 2.10 14.74 -1.84
N THR A 58 2.05 13.67 -1.05
CA THR A 58 2.97 12.55 -1.23
C THR A 58 2.55 11.79 -2.49
N ASN A 59 3.41 11.78 -3.52
CA ASN A 59 3.27 10.86 -4.64
C ASN A 59 3.38 9.42 -4.11
N VAL A 60 2.25 8.79 -3.81
CA VAL A 60 2.17 7.36 -3.50
C VAL A 60 2.36 6.62 -4.82
N SER A 61 3.61 6.45 -5.24
CA SER A 61 3.95 5.49 -6.28
C SER A 61 3.70 4.10 -5.71
N SER A 62 2.53 3.53 -6.00
CA SER A 62 2.29 2.12 -5.74
C SER A 62 3.34 1.35 -6.57
N THR A 63 4.18 0.59 -5.88
CA THR A 63 5.05 -0.38 -6.56
C THR A 63 4.15 -1.20 -7.48
N PRO A 64 4.46 -1.31 -8.79
CA PRO A 64 3.59 -1.94 -9.77
C PRO A 64 3.06 -3.24 -9.20
N GLY A 65 1.72 -3.33 -9.06
CA GLY A 65 1.07 -4.49 -8.47
C GLY A 65 1.58 -5.79 -9.11
N LEU A 66 1.41 -6.91 -8.42
CA LEU A 66 1.90 -8.23 -8.86
C LEU A 66 1.67 -8.47 -10.36
N GLN A 67 0.53 -8.03 -10.91
CA GLN A 67 0.24 -8.06 -12.34
C GLN A 67 1.27 -7.30 -13.20
N ALA A 68 1.58 -6.05 -12.91
CA ALA A 68 2.57 -5.28 -13.66
C ALA A 68 3.99 -5.83 -13.47
N SER A 69 4.30 -6.41 -12.30
CA SER A 69 5.54 -7.16 -12.08
C SER A 69 5.61 -8.46 -12.91
N ILE A 70 4.49 -9.17 -13.07
CA ILE A 70 4.37 -10.36 -13.94
C ILE A 70 4.47 -9.96 -15.42
N GLU A 71 3.80 -8.88 -15.83
CA GLU A 71 3.82 -8.39 -17.21
C GLU A 71 5.21 -7.89 -17.61
N GLY A 72 5.89 -7.12 -16.75
CA GLY A 72 7.24 -6.62 -17.00
C GLY A 72 8.33 -7.70 -17.00
N ASN A 73 8.09 -8.84 -16.34
CA ASN A 73 9.01 -9.97 -16.28
C ASN A 73 8.52 -11.20 -17.05
N LYS A 74 7.52 -11.05 -17.92
CA LYS A 74 6.84 -12.16 -18.60
C LYS A 74 7.81 -13.09 -19.33
N GLN A 75 8.80 -12.53 -20.03
CA GLN A 75 9.81 -13.33 -20.75
C GLN A 75 10.69 -14.13 -19.78
N CYS A 76 11.20 -13.50 -18.71
CA CYS A 76 12.02 -14.17 -17.71
C CYS A 76 11.25 -15.29 -16.99
N LEU A 77 9.99 -15.03 -16.62
CA LEU A 77 9.10 -16.04 -16.04
C LEU A 77 8.83 -17.18 -17.03
N GLN A 78 8.55 -16.86 -18.29
CA GLN A 78 8.40 -17.86 -19.33
C GLN A 78 9.67 -18.70 -19.49
N ASP A 79 10.85 -18.09 -19.51
CA ASP A 79 12.13 -18.80 -19.64
C ASP A 79 12.39 -19.72 -18.42
N CYS A 80 12.07 -19.25 -17.20
CA CYS A 80 12.14 -20.06 -15.99
C CYS A 80 11.22 -21.28 -16.04
N PHE A 81 10.00 -21.16 -16.57
CA PHE A 81 9.07 -22.29 -16.75
C PHE A 81 9.37 -23.14 -18.00
N SER A 82 10.04 -22.58 -19.01
CA SER A 82 10.39 -23.26 -20.26
C SER A 82 11.60 -24.18 -20.11
N ALA A 83 12.51 -23.83 -19.19
CA ALA A 83 13.69 -24.65 -18.88
C ALA A 83 13.31 -26.03 -18.32
N ASP A 84 12.18 -26.15 -17.61
CA ASP A 84 11.68 -27.44 -17.10
C ASP A 84 10.93 -28.28 -18.16
N TYR A 85 10.42 -27.67 -19.24
CA TYR A 85 9.66 -28.41 -20.26
C TYR A 85 10.55 -29.00 -21.37
N THR A 86 11.77 -28.49 -21.55
CA THR A 86 12.63 -28.86 -22.70
C THR A 86 13.79 -29.80 -22.37
N ASN A 87 13.97 -30.22 -21.11
CA ASN A 87 15.06 -31.13 -20.72
C ASN A 87 14.60 -32.28 -19.81
N ARG A 88 14.04 -33.34 -20.45
CA ARG A 88 14.28 -34.79 -20.23
C ARG A 88 13.00 -35.63 -20.33
N LEU A 89 12.80 -36.23 -21.52
CA LEU A 89 12.66 -37.69 -21.71
C LEU A 89 12.41 -38.00 -23.21
N SER A 90 13.32 -37.58 -24.08
CA SER A 90 13.39 -38.04 -25.48
C SER A 90 14.22 -39.32 -25.64
N THR A 91 14.10 -40.27 -24.70
CA THR A 91 14.59 -41.64 -24.89
C THR A 91 13.43 -42.61 -24.81
N ILE A 92 12.68 -42.67 -25.91
CA ILE A 92 11.82 -43.81 -26.24
C ILE A 92 12.76 -45.02 -26.45
N ARG A 93 12.96 -45.83 -25.41
CA ARG A 93 13.35 -47.24 -25.59
C ARG A 93 12.13 -48.10 -25.33
N ARG A 94 11.46 -48.48 -26.42
CA ARG A 94 10.53 -49.62 -26.43
C ARG A 94 11.32 -50.87 -26.02
N THR A 95 11.01 -51.45 -24.87
CA THR A 95 11.21 -52.87 -24.63
C THR A 95 9.84 -53.53 -24.53
N ARG A 96 9.44 -54.19 -25.63
CA ARG A 96 8.45 -55.26 -25.61
C ARG A 96 9.08 -56.47 -24.92
N ARG A 97 8.42 -56.99 -23.89
CA ARG A 97 8.20 -58.42 -23.69
C ARG A 97 6.94 -58.61 -22.86
#